data_AF-A0A139APP6-F1
#
_entry.id   AF-A0A139APP6-F1
#
_cell.length_a   1.000
_cell.length_b   1.000
_cell.length_c   1.000
_cell.angle_alpha   90.00
_cell.angle_beta   90.00
_cell.angle_gamma   90.00
#
_symmetry.space_group_name_H-M   'P 1'
#
loop_
_entity.id
_entity.type
_entity.pdbx_description
1 polymer ?
#
loop_
_entity_poly.entity_id
_entity_poly.type
_entity_poly.pdbx_seq_one_letter_code
_entity_poly.pdbx_strand_id
1 'polypeptide(L)'
;GGWTDSAYFSLVARDPYKRQAFASNVLAFITNNGFDGVDLDWECGGDPSNAVDPNDAENFLELLKSLRNRLGNRLITMAASANPGTYKNLLPQYAQILNWINVMTYDMCGGWSGEL
;
A
#
# COMPACT_ATOMS: atom_id res chain seq x y z
N GLY A 1 -7.37 -4.16 2.49
CA GLY A 1 -6.67 -2.91 2.82
C GLY A 1 -7.17 -2.38 4.13
N GLY A 2 -6.74 -1.16 4.47
CA GLY A 2 -7.00 -0.55 5.76
C GLY A 2 -6.42 -1.35 6.92
N TRP A 3 -6.81 -0.97 8.13
CA TRP A 3 -6.37 -1.61 9.36
C TRP A 3 -6.62 -3.13 9.38
N THR A 4 -7.85 -3.57 9.06
CA THR A 4 -8.29 -4.96 9.24
C THR A 4 -7.80 -5.90 8.12
N ASP A 5 -7.88 -5.49 6.86
CA ASP A 5 -7.63 -6.39 5.71
C ASP A 5 -6.25 -6.16 5.09
N SER A 6 -5.24 -5.87 5.91
CA SER A 6 -3.84 -5.67 5.48
C SER A 6 -2.98 -6.94 5.53
N ALA A 7 -3.50 -8.04 6.06
CA ALA A 7 -2.72 -9.24 6.39
C ALA A 7 -1.96 -9.88 5.23
N TYR A 8 -2.44 -9.73 4.01
CA TYR A 8 -1.89 -10.40 2.83
C TYR A 8 -0.94 -9.53 1.99
N PHE A 9 -0.84 -8.22 2.25
CA PHE A 9 -0.02 -7.34 1.43
C PHE A 9 1.44 -7.76 1.39
N SER A 10 2.06 -8.05 2.53
CA SER A 10 3.47 -8.49 2.58
C SER A 10 3.71 -9.77 1.77
N LEU A 11 2.75 -10.71 1.77
CA LEU A 11 2.85 -11.97 1.01
C LEU A 11 2.72 -11.74 -0.50
N VAL A 12 1.88 -10.79 -0.91
CA VAL A 12 1.74 -10.39 -2.31
C VAL A 12 2.95 -9.59 -2.77
N ALA A 13 3.40 -8.63 -1.96
CA ALA A 13 4.49 -7.73 -2.29
C ALA A 13 5.82 -8.46 -2.43
N ARG A 14 6.13 -9.47 -1.61
CA ARG A 14 7.41 -10.19 -1.69
C ARG A 14 7.54 -11.14 -2.88
N ASP A 15 6.43 -11.56 -3.49
CA ASP A 15 6.41 -12.57 -4.55
C ASP A 15 6.16 -11.93 -5.93
N PRO A 16 7.11 -12.00 -6.88
CA PRO A 16 6.98 -11.37 -8.20
C PRO A 16 5.77 -11.86 -8.99
N TYR A 17 5.41 -13.14 -8.90
CA TYR A 17 4.25 -13.68 -9.61
C TYR A 17 2.95 -13.14 -9.01
N LYS A 18 2.87 -13.05 -7.68
CA LYS A 18 1.70 -12.47 -7.01
C LYS A 18 1.56 -10.97 -7.27
N ARG A 19 2.66 -10.22 -7.34
CA ARG A 19 2.61 -8.79 -7.74
C ARG A 19 1.98 -8.60 -9.12
N GLN A 20 2.38 -9.40 -10.10
CA GLN A 20 1.82 -9.34 -11.46
C GLN A 20 0.35 -9.77 -11.52
N ALA A 21 0.00 -10.84 -10.79
CA ALA A 21 -1.38 -11.29 -10.66
C ALA A 21 -2.26 -10.23 -10.00
N PHE A 22 -1.79 -9.63 -8.90
CA PHE A 22 -2.48 -8.54 -8.21
C PHE A 22 -2.73 -7.36 -9.15
N ALA A 23 -1.69 -6.87 -9.85
CA ALA A 23 -1.83 -5.75 -10.78
C ALA A 23 -2.82 -6.06 -11.92
N SER A 24 -2.83 -7.30 -12.42
CA SER A 24 -3.77 -7.75 -13.45
C SER A 24 -5.21 -7.78 -12.94
N ASN A 25 -5.41 -8.29 -11.71
CA ASN A 25 -6.71 -8.35 -11.07
C ASN A 25 -7.26 -6.95 -10.76
N VAL A 26 -6.40 -6.03 -10.30
CA VAL A 26 -6.77 -4.62 -10.09
C VAL A 26 -7.21 -3.99 -11.41
N LEU A 27 -6.46 -4.14 -12.49
CA LEU A 27 -6.85 -3.59 -13.80
C LEU A 27 -8.20 -4.13 -14.26
N ALA A 28 -8.43 -5.44 -14.11
CA ALA A 28 -9.70 -6.06 -14.46
C ALA A 28 -10.84 -5.49 -13.61
N PHE A 29 -10.65 -5.39 -12.29
CA PHE A 29 -11.64 -4.85 -11.36
C PHE A 29 -12.01 -3.40 -11.70
N ILE A 30 -11.03 -2.52 -11.86
CA ILE A 30 -11.29 -1.11 -12.14
C ILE A 30 -11.94 -0.92 -13.52
N THR A 31 -11.55 -1.72 -14.52
CA THR A 31 -12.15 -1.64 -15.87
C THR A 31 -13.60 -2.13 -15.86
N ASN A 32 -13.86 -3.26 -15.21
CA ASN A 32 -15.20 -3.87 -15.20
C ASN A 32 -16.21 -3.06 -14.40
N ASN A 33 -15.75 -2.29 -13.42
CA ASN A 33 -16.62 -1.50 -12.55
C ASN A 33 -16.57 0.02 -12.83
N GLY A 34 -15.84 0.45 -13.86
CA GLY A 34 -15.80 1.86 -14.27
C GLY A 34 -15.03 2.79 -13.34
N PHE A 35 -14.05 2.30 -12.60
CA PHE A 35 -13.19 3.13 -11.75
C PHE A 35 -12.00 3.75 -12.52
N ASP A 36 -11.56 4.92 -12.08
CA ASP A 36 -10.43 5.65 -12.68
C ASP A 36 -9.06 5.14 -12.22
N GLY A 37 -8.99 4.44 -11.09
CA GLY A 37 -7.75 3.97 -10.50
C GLY A 37 -7.92 3.18 -9.21
N VAL A 38 -6.85 3.09 -8.43
CA VAL A 38 -6.78 2.31 -7.20
C VAL A 38 -6.03 3.08 -6.10
N ASP A 39 -6.51 2.95 -4.87
CA ASP A 39 -5.80 3.40 -3.66
C ASP A 39 -5.30 2.18 -2.89
N LEU A 40 -4.02 2.17 -2.54
CA LEU A 40 -3.42 1.13 -1.69
C LEU A 40 -3.32 1.60 -0.25
N ASP A 41 -4.29 1.16 0.54
CA ASP A 41 -4.28 1.31 1.97
C ASP A 41 -3.68 0.05 2.64
N TRP A 42 -2.34 0.01 2.72
CA TRP A 42 -1.60 -1.03 3.44
C TRP A 42 -1.05 -0.47 4.74
N GLU A 43 -1.73 -0.77 5.83
CA GLU A 43 -1.35 -0.39 7.18
C GLU A 43 -0.37 -1.40 7.78
N CYS A 44 0.88 -1.34 7.31
CA CYS A 44 1.96 -2.21 7.76
C CYS A 44 2.19 -2.09 9.27
N GLY A 45 2.11 -3.21 10.00
CA GLY A 45 2.26 -3.25 11.45
C GLY A 45 1.03 -2.81 12.25
N GLY A 46 -0.13 -2.62 11.60
CA GLY A 46 -1.38 -2.31 12.30
C GLY A 46 -1.90 -3.48 13.15
N ASP A 47 -2.45 -4.51 12.50
CA ASP A 47 -2.81 -5.75 13.19
C ASP A 47 -1.58 -6.67 13.37
N PRO A 48 -1.29 -7.18 14.59
CA PRO A 48 -0.17 -8.09 14.85
C PRO A 48 -0.22 -9.42 14.08
N SER A 49 -1.40 -9.83 13.59
CA SER A 49 -1.58 -11.02 12.77
C SER A 49 -1.19 -10.80 11.30
N ASN A 50 -0.94 -9.56 10.89
CA ASN A 50 -0.52 -9.24 9.53
C ASN A 50 0.82 -9.93 9.21
N ALA A 51 0.93 -10.50 8.01
CA ALA A 51 2.21 -10.96 7.53
C ALA A 51 3.16 -9.76 7.37
N VAL A 52 4.42 -9.95 7.78
CA VAL A 52 5.47 -8.93 7.67
C VAL A 52 6.73 -9.53 7.06
N ASP A 53 7.53 -8.68 6.41
CA ASP A 53 8.86 -8.98 5.90
C ASP A 53 9.80 -7.80 6.22
N PRO A 54 11.06 -8.06 6.64
CA PRO A 54 12.03 -7.00 6.83
C PRO A 54 12.24 -6.11 5.59
N ASN A 55 11.91 -6.60 4.40
CA ASN A 55 12.03 -5.89 3.13
C ASN A 55 10.69 -5.36 2.59
N ASP A 56 9.65 -5.23 3.42
CA ASP A 56 8.32 -4.82 2.96
C ASP A 56 8.31 -3.46 2.25
N ALA A 57 9.17 -2.51 2.65
CA ALA A 57 9.28 -1.23 1.96
C ALA A 57 9.79 -1.42 0.51
N GLU A 58 10.89 -2.17 0.34
CA GLU A 58 11.45 -2.50 -0.97
C GLU A 58 10.49 -3.34 -1.81
N ASN A 59 9.82 -4.32 -1.20
CA ASN A 59 8.82 -5.16 -1.86
C ASN A 59 7.60 -4.35 -2.30
N PHE A 60 7.17 -3.38 -1.49
CA PHE A 60 6.06 -2.51 -1.83
C PHE A 60 6.40 -1.62 -3.03
N LEU A 61 7.63 -1.11 -3.12
CA LEU A 61 8.09 -0.40 -4.32
C LEU A 61 7.93 -1.25 -5.59
N GLU A 62 8.32 -2.52 -5.53
CA GLU A 62 8.19 -3.44 -6.66
C GLU A 62 6.73 -3.75 -7.00
N LEU A 63 5.83 -3.74 -6.00
CA LEU A 63 4.39 -3.83 -6.22
C LEU A 63 3.85 -2.59 -6.93
N LEU A 64 4.24 -1.39 -6.49
CA LEU A 64 3.86 -0.12 -7.12
C LEU A 64 4.35 -0.05 -8.58
N LYS A 65 5.58 -0.49 -8.86
CA LYS A 65 6.10 -0.61 -10.24
C LYS A 65 5.26 -1.57 -11.08
N SER A 66 4.90 -2.74 -10.52
CA SER A 66 4.06 -3.73 -11.21
C SER A 66 2.67 -3.17 -11.53
N LEU A 67 2.08 -2.42 -10.59
CA LEU A 67 0.82 -1.70 -10.81
C LEU A 67 0.95 -0.64 -11.89
N ARG A 68 1.93 0.26 -11.82
CA ARG A 68 2.11 1.32 -12.81
C ARG A 68 2.31 0.75 -14.22
N ASN A 69 3.12 -0.31 -14.36
CA ASN A 69 3.32 -1.00 -15.63
C ASN A 69 2.01 -1.56 -16.20
N ARG A 70 1.12 -2.07 -15.34
CA ARG A 70 -0.14 -2.68 -15.77
C ARG A 70 -1.27 -1.68 -15.99
N LEU A 71 -1.36 -0.65 -15.15
CA LEU A 71 -2.45 0.33 -15.12
C LEU A 71 -2.20 1.53 -16.04
N GLY A 72 -0.96 1.73 -16.51
CA GLY A 72 -0.60 2.84 -17.40
C GLY A 72 -0.83 4.19 -16.72
N ASN A 73 -1.65 5.06 -17.33
CA ASN A 73 -1.91 6.43 -16.86
C ASN A 73 -3.04 6.53 -15.81
N ARG A 74 -3.64 5.41 -15.40
CA ARG A 74 -4.69 5.40 -14.38
C ARG A 74 -4.17 5.87 -13.02
N LEU A 75 -5.07 6.30 -12.14
CA LEU A 75 -4.70 6.79 -10.83
C LEU A 75 -4.16 5.64 -9.95
N ILE A 76 -3.02 5.89 -9.29
CA ILE A 76 -2.49 5.01 -8.24
C ILE A 76 -2.13 5.90 -7.07
N THR A 77 -2.76 5.66 -5.93
CA THR A 77 -2.54 6.39 -4.68
C THR A 77 -2.26 5.41 -3.55
N MET A 78 -1.83 5.92 -2.41
CA MET A 78 -1.67 5.11 -1.20
C MET A 78 -2.11 5.89 0.03
N ALA A 79 -2.56 5.18 1.05
CA ALA A 79 -2.58 5.68 2.41
C ALA A 79 -1.19 5.49 3.04
N ALA A 80 -0.71 6.51 3.74
CA ALA A 80 0.61 6.51 4.37
C ALA A 80 0.54 6.85 5.86
N SER A 81 1.25 6.09 6.68
CA SER A 81 1.52 6.43 8.07
C SER A 81 2.18 7.81 8.16
N ALA A 82 1.77 8.59 9.16
CA ALA A 82 2.42 9.84 9.51
C ALA A 82 3.84 9.65 10.08
N ASN A 83 4.25 8.41 10.40
CA ASN A 83 5.61 8.10 10.85
C ASN A 83 6.56 7.93 9.64
N PRO A 84 7.54 8.84 9.44
CA PRO A 84 8.45 8.77 8.30
C PRO A 84 9.38 7.54 8.32
N GLY A 85 9.61 6.93 9.49
CA GLY A 85 10.46 5.74 9.64
C GLY A 85 9.94 4.51 8.89
N THR A 86 8.63 4.44 8.62
CA THR A 86 7.95 3.33 7.95
C THR A 86 8.51 3.05 6.54
N TYR A 87 9.06 4.06 5.86
CA TYR A 87 9.38 3.98 4.44
C TYR A 87 10.86 3.84 4.09
N LYS A 88 11.77 3.70 5.08
CA LYS A 88 13.23 3.54 4.86
C LYS A 88 13.86 4.48 3.81
N ASN A 89 13.41 5.74 3.75
CA ASN A 89 13.83 6.74 2.74
C ASN A 89 13.39 6.46 1.29
N LEU A 90 12.51 5.48 1.04
CA LEU A 90 12.00 5.15 -0.30
C LEU A 90 10.82 6.03 -0.73
N LEU A 91 10.30 6.90 0.14
CA LEU A 91 9.18 7.79 -0.16
C LEU A 91 9.36 8.59 -1.47
N PRO A 92 10.56 9.13 -1.81
CA PRO A 92 10.78 9.79 -3.11
C PRO A 92 10.57 8.86 -4.30
N GLN A 93 10.93 7.58 -4.18
CA GLN A 93 10.74 6.59 -5.24
C GLN A 93 9.26 6.21 -5.37
N TYR A 94 8.51 6.17 -4.27
CA TYR A 94 7.07 5.95 -4.31
C TYR A 94 6.37 7.13 -4.99
N ALA A 95 6.76 8.36 -4.64
CA ALA A 95 6.20 9.58 -5.21
C ALA A 95 6.42 9.72 -6.73
N GLN A 96 7.47 9.09 -7.29
CA GLN A 96 7.67 9.05 -8.75
C GLN A 96 6.65 8.14 -9.46
N ILE A 97 6.05 7.20 -8.74
CA ILE A 97 5.13 6.20 -9.31
C ILE A 97 3.68 6.59 -9.02
N LEU A 98 3.40 7.11 -7.83
CA LEU A 98 2.07 7.46 -7.34
C LEU A 98 1.63 8.81 -7.88
N ASN A 99 0.32 9.01 -7.98
CA ASN A 99 -0.27 10.29 -8.34
C ASN A 99 -0.25 11.25 -7.13
N TRP A 100 -0.57 10.75 -5.94
CA TRP A 100 -0.40 11.44 -4.66
C TRP A 100 -0.42 10.42 -3.51
N ILE A 101 -0.19 10.92 -2.29
CA ILE A 101 -0.14 10.13 -1.06
C ILE A 101 -1.14 10.74 -0.07
N ASN A 102 -2.02 9.91 0.49
CA ASN A 102 -2.97 10.26 1.53
C ASN A 102 -2.31 10.00 2.90
N VAL A 103 -1.76 11.04 3.55
CA VAL A 103 -1.09 10.88 4.84
C VAL A 103 -2.12 10.79 5.96
N MET A 104 -2.16 9.66 6.65
CA MET A 104 -3.06 9.35 7.77
C MET A 104 -2.63 10.12 9.01
N THR A 105 -3.11 11.36 9.12
CA THR A 105 -2.81 12.31 10.22
C THR A 105 -3.87 12.29 11.32
N TYR A 106 -4.38 11.09 11.60
CA TYR A 106 -5.37 10.78 12.62
C TYR A 106 -4.91 9.57 13.44
N ASP A 107 -5.68 9.18 14.45
CA ASP A 107 -5.37 8.06 15.37
C ASP A 107 -4.02 8.17 16.11
N MET A 108 -3.54 9.41 16.29
CA MET A 108 -2.33 9.70 17.06
C MET A 108 -2.51 9.46 18.56
N CYS A 109 -3.76 9.48 19.05
CA CYS A 109 -4.15 9.16 20.41
C CYS A 109 -5.55 8.54 20.46
N GLY A 110 -5.81 7.65 21.41
CA GLY A 110 -7.12 7.06 21.64
C GLY A 110 -7.20 6.24 22.92
N GLY A 111 -8.23 5.41 23.09
CA GLY A 111 -8.42 4.58 24.30
C GLY A 111 -7.29 3.58 24.59
N TRP A 112 -6.39 3.38 23.63
CA TRP A 112 -5.17 2.57 23.73
C TRP A 112 -3.95 3.35 24.25
N SER A 113 -4.01 4.68 24.30
CA SER A 113 -2.87 5.54 24.65
C SER A 113 -2.60 5.62 26.15
N GLY A 114 -3.43 5.00 27.00
CA GLY A 114 -3.25 4.98 28.45
C GLY A 114 -3.42 6.33 29.15
N GLU A 115 -3.76 7.39 28.42
CA GLU A 115 -4.02 8.74 28.94
C GLU A 115 -5.53 9.02 28.93
N LEU A 116 -6.17 8.76 30.08
CA LEU A 116 -7.45 9.32 30.52
C LEU A 116 -7.32 9.74 31.99
#